data_AF-A0A653I5A6-F1
#
_entry.id   AF-A0A653I5A6-F1
#
_cell.length_a   1.000
_cell.length_b   1.000
_cell.length_c   1.000
_cell.angle_alpha   90.00
_cell.angle_beta   90.00
_cell.angle_gamma   90.00
#
_symmetry.space_group_name_H-M   'P 1'
#
loop_
_entity.id
_entity.type
_entity.pdbx_description
1 polymer ?
#
loop_
_entity_poly.entity_id
_entity_poly.type
_entity_poly.pdbx_seq_one_letter_code
_entity_poly.pdbx_strand_id
1 'polypeptide(L)'
;MHAQHSALKQHASHTRVQLPSSGFFAFLSKLSGAAANATDFASIRINADWLCVVVSFVCLAFAALEGFAYNNIAQALGWGIPLFLGSLVVTRLYAGHPLTMHINALLLVGMGALHVHISRGLPEYHFSFFMLLPVMLAYRDTRPLLSMGLFIVIHHIVFDMLQQAGFDCYIFRGPFSGLPAVALHSFYIATEVLLLTVIAQVLRQHALAAEESTKLLAYLDKEKGINLRVRAQTDELGRTSPMGQVFNDYADNMAFVVAAFKMLRTDIRELSQIAKELGSDNNQHFEESSLASKKLRDFVQSLGNQTRMGQSTAELSKKVTEDSFDLLNELNQSLEQLQRISKQAFDSSQQIQALHKEVQKELSPGAAQQLQATLTTLDNLNERTNAFMGRMDVLKSGLSAIENQLVSIDRSTHQWVENGHGNQRQGWEVLGAMEGMQTRTESAFRTLASTVQTILRSDDLMREMEKRLSRFDV
;
A
#
# COMPACT_ATOMS: atom_id res chain seq x y z
N MET A 1 5.84 -17.33 -2.39
CA MET A 1 5.04 -16.69 -1.31
C MET A 1 3.83 -17.52 -0.85
N HIS A 2 3.79 -18.85 -1.04
CA HIS A 2 2.66 -19.69 -0.59
C HIS A 2 2.91 -20.52 0.69
N ALA A 3 4.13 -20.54 1.22
CA ALA A 3 4.47 -21.34 2.41
C ALA A 3 4.32 -20.59 3.76
N GLN A 4 4.27 -19.26 3.76
CA GLN A 4 4.18 -18.47 5.00
C GLN A 4 2.73 -18.22 5.48
N HIS A 5 1.73 -18.53 4.66
CA HIS A 5 0.32 -18.33 5.01
C HIS A 5 -0.28 -19.49 5.85
N SER A 6 0.45 -20.60 5.99
CA SER A 6 -0.01 -21.78 6.74
C SER A 6 0.40 -21.75 8.22
N ALA A 7 1.44 -21.01 8.59
CA ALA A 7 1.96 -21.00 9.97
C ALA A 7 1.17 -20.06 10.91
N LEU A 8 0.41 -19.10 10.37
CA LEU A 8 -0.36 -18.12 11.17
C LEU A 8 -1.78 -18.57 11.54
N LYS A 9 -2.23 -19.75 11.09
CA LYS A 9 -3.57 -20.28 11.42
C LYS A 9 -3.61 -21.23 12.61
N GLN A 10 -2.48 -21.55 13.24
CA GLN A 10 -2.44 -22.61 14.26
C GLN A 10 -2.29 -22.13 15.71
N HIS A 11 -2.31 -20.82 15.98
CA HIS A 11 -2.15 -20.26 17.35
C HIS A 11 -3.24 -19.24 17.75
N ALA A 12 -4.45 -19.39 17.21
CA ALA A 12 -5.62 -18.64 17.65
C ALA A 12 -6.70 -19.55 18.25
N SER A 13 -6.31 -20.56 19.05
CA SER A 13 -7.20 -21.01 20.10
C SER A 13 -7.01 -20.05 21.27
N HIS A 14 -7.80 -18.98 21.30
CA HIS A 14 -8.12 -18.33 22.56
C HIS A 14 -8.87 -19.36 23.41
N THR A 15 -8.12 -20.28 24.02
CA THR A 15 -8.60 -21.03 25.16
C THR A 15 -8.81 -19.96 26.21
N ARG A 16 -10.05 -19.46 26.28
CA ARG A 16 -10.54 -18.67 27.41
C ARG A 16 -10.05 -19.46 28.63
N VAL A 17 -9.08 -18.92 29.37
CA VAL A 17 -8.60 -19.56 30.60
C VAL A 17 -9.80 -19.50 31.54
N GLN A 18 -10.66 -20.50 31.42
CA GLN A 18 -11.67 -20.81 32.40
C GLN A 18 -10.86 -21.33 33.57
N LEU A 19 -10.54 -20.42 34.49
CA LEU A 19 -10.23 -20.80 35.87
C LEU A 19 -11.31 -21.81 36.28
N PRO A 20 -10.94 -22.98 36.81
CA PRO A 20 -11.89 -24.05 37.07
C PRO A 20 -13.03 -23.51 37.93
N SER A 21 -14.22 -23.41 37.34
CA SER A 21 -15.45 -22.92 37.96
C SER A 21 -16.11 -23.97 38.86
N SER A 22 -15.39 -25.04 39.21
CA SER A 22 -15.84 -26.11 40.09
C SER A 22 -15.10 -26.01 41.43
N GLY A 23 -15.68 -25.30 42.38
CA GLY A 23 -15.12 -25.14 43.73
C GLY A 23 -15.96 -24.26 44.65
N PHE A 24 -15.45 -23.98 45.85
CA PHE A 24 -16.07 -23.18 46.92
C PHE A 24 -16.62 -21.83 46.44
N PHE A 25 -15.93 -21.16 45.51
CA PHE A 25 -16.37 -19.88 44.94
C PHE A 25 -17.60 -20.00 44.04
N ALA A 26 -17.80 -21.13 43.36
CA ALA A 26 -19.00 -21.39 42.57
C ALA A 26 -20.21 -21.78 43.45
N PHE A 27 -19.94 -22.39 44.61
CA PHE A 27 -20.95 -22.60 45.64
C PHE A 27 -21.39 -21.27 46.26
N LEU A 28 -20.45 -20.40 46.62
CA LEU A 28 -20.74 -19.05 47.12
C LEU A 28 -21.52 -18.22 46.08
N SER A 29 -21.15 -18.27 44.81
CA SER A 29 -21.88 -17.55 43.74
C SER A 29 -23.31 -18.05 43.56
N LYS A 30 -23.56 -19.36 43.77
CA LYS A 30 -24.92 -19.92 43.73
C LYS A 30 -25.78 -19.47 44.90
N LEU A 31 -25.19 -19.39 46.10
CA LEU A 31 -25.88 -18.89 47.29
C LEU A 31 -26.17 -17.39 47.18
N SER A 32 -25.22 -16.64 46.62
CA SER A 32 -25.30 -15.18 46.56
C SER A 32 -26.11 -14.66 45.37
N GLY A 33 -26.25 -15.47 44.30
CA GLY A 33 -26.83 -15.06 43.02
C GLY A 33 -25.91 -14.14 42.20
N ALA A 34 -24.75 -13.75 42.72
CA ALA A 34 -23.77 -12.91 42.05
C ALA A 34 -22.74 -13.75 41.28
N ALA A 35 -22.17 -13.20 40.21
CA ALA A 35 -21.23 -13.97 39.38
C ALA A 35 -19.95 -14.37 40.16
N ALA A 36 -19.49 -15.61 39.95
CA ALA A 36 -18.28 -16.14 40.61
C ALA A 36 -17.00 -15.37 40.27
N ASN A 37 -16.94 -14.77 39.07
CA ASN A 37 -15.82 -13.98 38.57
C ASN A 37 -16.17 -12.50 38.46
N ALA A 38 -17.07 -12.01 39.32
CA ALA A 38 -17.49 -10.62 39.25
C ALA A 38 -16.31 -9.66 39.49
N THR A 39 -16.15 -8.73 38.56
CA THR A 39 -15.16 -7.64 38.66
C THR A 39 -15.76 -6.38 39.28
N ASP A 40 -17.09 -6.26 39.29
CA ASP A 40 -17.81 -5.13 39.87
C ASP A 40 -17.89 -5.24 41.41
N PHE A 41 -17.74 -4.08 42.07
CA PHE A 41 -17.74 -4.02 43.54
C PHE A 41 -19.05 -4.41 44.19
N ALA A 42 -20.20 -4.25 43.52
CA ALA A 42 -21.49 -4.63 44.09
C ALA A 42 -21.56 -6.15 44.29
N SER A 43 -21.23 -6.92 43.26
CA SER A 43 -21.19 -8.37 43.29
C SER A 43 -20.10 -8.92 44.23
N ILE A 44 -18.92 -8.28 44.30
CA ILE A 44 -17.87 -8.65 45.26
C ILE A 44 -18.39 -8.54 46.70
N ARG A 45 -19.09 -7.45 47.03
CA ARG A 45 -19.61 -7.21 48.38
C ARG A 45 -20.70 -8.20 48.76
N ILE A 46 -21.61 -8.52 47.82
CA ILE A 46 -22.64 -9.55 48.00
C ILE A 46 -22.00 -10.92 48.28
N ASN A 47 -20.97 -11.31 47.53
CA ASN A 47 -20.24 -12.56 47.77
C ASN A 47 -19.55 -12.58 49.14
N ALA A 48 -18.97 -11.45 49.57
CA ALA A 48 -18.33 -11.33 50.87
C ALA A 48 -19.32 -11.39 52.05
N ASP A 49 -20.52 -10.82 51.91
CA ASP A 49 -21.59 -10.94 52.92
C ASP A 49 -21.99 -12.41 53.12
N TRP A 50 -22.14 -13.17 52.03
CA TRP A 50 -22.45 -14.61 52.10
C TRP A 50 -21.29 -15.44 52.64
N LEU A 51 -20.05 -15.06 52.38
CA LEU A 51 -18.90 -15.67 53.03
C LEU A 51 -18.96 -15.47 54.55
N CYS A 52 -19.37 -14.29 55.04
CA CYS A 52 -19.53 -14.04 56.47
C CYS A 52 -20.59 -14.96 57.10
N VAL A 53 -21.69 -15.23 56.41
CA VAL A 53 -22.73 -16.18 56.87
C VAL A 53 -22.16 -17.59 56.99
N VAL A 54 -21.41 -18.06 55.98
CA VAL A 54 -20.79 -19.39 55.99
C VAL A 54 -19.78 -19.50 57.13
N VAL A 55 -18.91 -18.49 57.30
CA VAL A 55 -17.93 -18.46 58.39
C VAL A 55 -18.63 -18.42 59.75
N SER A 56 -19.68 -17.61 59.90
CA SER A 56 -20.48 -17.53 61.12
C SER A 56 -21.14 -18.87 61.47
N PHE A 57 -21.63 -19.62 60.47
CA PHE A 57 -22.14 -20.97 60.67
C PHE A 57 -21.05 -21.95 61.16
N VAL A 58 -19.85 -21.87 60.59
CA VAL A 58 -18.71 -22.69 61.02
C VAL A 58 -18.32 -22.35 62.46
N CYS A 59 -18.28 -21.06 62.82
CA CYS A 59 -18.08 -20.62 64.20
C CYS A 59 -19.17 -21.16 65.14
N LEU A 60 -20.44 -21.12 64.75
CA LEU A 60 -21.54 -21.69 65.54
C LEU A 60 -21.34 -23.19 65.77
N ALA A 61 -21.00 -23.95 64.73
CA ALA A 61 -20.75 -25.37 64.84
C ALA A 61 -19.58 -25.66 65.79
N PHE A 62 -18.50 -24.87 65.71
CA PHE A 62 -17.35 -25.00 66.61
C PHE A 62 -17.69 -24.60 68.04
N ALA A 63 -18.47 -23.53 68.25
CA ALA A 63 -18.94 -23.11 69.57
C ALA A 63 -19.81 -24.19 70.22
N ALA A 64 -20.63 -24.91 69.45
CA ALA A 64 -21.39 -26.05 69.96
C ALA A 64 -20.49 -27.20 70.44
N LEU A 65 -19.39 -27.48 69.72
CA LEU A 65 -18.39 -28.48 70.13
C LEU A 65 -17.66 -28.05 71.41
N GLU A 66 -17.23 -26.79 71.49
CA GLU A 66 -16.64 -26.21 72.70
C GLU A 66 -17.62 -26.24 73.87
N GLY A 67 -18.88 -25.85 73.64
CA GLY A 67 -19.93 -25.88 74.64
C GLY A 67 -20.18 -27.29 75.17
N PHE A 68 -20.09 -28.31 74.33
CA PHE A 68 -20.13 -29.70 74.78
C PHE A 68 -18.90 -30.06 75.63
N ALA A 69 -17.69 -29.70 75.17
CA ALA A 69 -16.43 -30.01 75.84
C ALA A 69 -16.27 -29.32 77.21
N TYR A 70 -16.70 -28.06 77.33
CA TYR A 70 -16.63 -27.26 78.55
C TYR A 70 -17.93 -27.32 79.40
N ASN A 71 -18.86 -28.21 79.05
CA ASN A 71 -20.15 -28.40 79.72
C ASN A 71 -21.00 -27.11 79.83
N ASN A 72 -21.00 -26.31 78.76
CA ASN A 72 -21.68 -25.02 78.65
C ASN A 72 -22.43 -24.86 77.31
N ILE A 73 -23.09 -25.94 76.85
CA ILE A 73 -23.81 -25.99 75.57
C ILE A 73 -24.96 -24.98 75.49
N ALA A 74 -25.58 -24.65 76.64
CA ALA A 74 -26.68 -23.71 76.71
C ALA A 74 -26.25 -22.28 76.32
N GLN A 75 -25.11 -21.82 76.81
CA GLN A 75 -24.57 -20.50 76.42
C GLN A 75 -24.03 -20.52 74.98
N ALA A 76 -23.40 -21.63 74.57
CA ALA A 76 -22.89 -21.78 73.21
C ALA A 76 -23.99 -21.62 72.16
N LEU A 77 -25.10 -22.35 72.30
CA LEU A 77 -26.23 -22.26 71.37
C LEU A 77 -27.06 -20.98 71.62
N GLY A 78 -27.23 -20.59 72.89
CA GLY A 78 -28.04 -19.43 73.28
C GLY A 78 -27.53 -18.12 72.70
N TRP A 79 -26.21 -17.91 72.66
CA TRP A 79 -25.60 -16.73 72.02
C TRP A 79 -25.22 -16.97 70.57
N GLY A 80 -24.77 -18.18 70.22
CA GLY A 80 -24.33 -18.51 68.87
C GLY A 80 -25.46 -18.47 67.84
N ILE A 81 -26.64 -19.02 68.16
CA ILE A 81 -27.77 -19.02 67.21
C ILE A 81 -28.21 -17.60 66.86
N PRO A 82 -28.45 -16.67 67.81
CA PRO A 82 -28.77 -15.29 67.48
C PRO A 82 -27.71 -14.57 66.65
N LEU A 83 -26.41 -14.79 66.94
CA LEU A 83 -25.31 -14.18 66.17
C LEU A 83 -25.30 -14.68 64.71
N PHE A 84 -25.49 -15.99 64.51
CA PHE A 84 -25.58 -16.59 63.18
C PHE A 84 -26.83 -16.11 62.43
N LEU A 85 -28.00 -16.16 63.07
CA LEU A 85 -29.25 -15.70 62.47
C LEU A 85 -29.20 -14.21 62.15
N GLY A 86 -28.55 -13.39 62.98
CA GLY A 86 -28.29 -11.99 62.69
C GLY A 86 -27.53 -11.80 61.38
N SER A 87 -26.46 -12.58 61.19
CA SER A 87 -25.64 -12.52 59.96
C SER A 87 -26.42 -13.02 58.75
N LEU A 88 -27.18 -14.11 58.90
CA LEU A 88 -28.02 -14.66 57.85
C LEU A 88 -29.12 -13.67 57.43
N VAL A 89 -29.84 -13.07 58.40
CA VAL A 89 -30.95 -12.15 58.13
C VAL A 89 -30.45 -10.86 57.48
N VAL A 90 -29.38 -10.24 58.01
CA VAL A 90 -28.86 -8.99 57.43
C VAL A 90 -28.33 -9.22 56.02
N THR A 91 -27.62 -10.33 55.77
CA THR A 91 -27.13 -10.68 54.45
C THR A 91 -28.30 -11.02 53.51
N ARG A 92 -29.33 -11.73 53.97
CA ARG A 92 -30.46 -12.12 53.10
C ARG A 92 -31.32 -10.94 52.66
N LEU A 93 -31.45 -9.92 53.52
CA LEU A 93 -32.26 -8.72 53.27
C LEU A 93 -31.48 -7.56 52.65
N TYR A 94 -30.21 -7.41 52.99
CA TYR A 94 -29.40 -6.22 52.68
C TYR A 94 -27.99 -6.54 52.16
N ALA A 95 -27.77 -7.70 51.52
CA ALA A 95 -26.48 -8.00 50.87
C ALA A 95 -26.06 -6.88 49.90
N GLY A 96 -24.78 -6.50 49.94
CA GLY A 96 -24.20 -5.42 49.15
C GLY A 96 -24.41 -4.01 49.74
N HIS A 97 -25.22 -3.85 50.79
CA HIS A 97 -25.42 -2.53 51.42
C HIS A 97 -24.19 -2.11 52.27
N PRO A 98 -23.74 -0.83 52.24
CA PRO A 98 -22.56 -0.33 52.97
C PRO A 98 -22.52 -0.66 54.46
N LEU A 99 -23.68 -0.76 55.11
CA LEU A 99 -23.74 -1.09 56.53
C LEU A 99 -23.60 -2.58 56.82
N THR A 100 -23.95 -3.46 55.87
CA THR A 100 -23.96 -4.92 56.08
C THR A 100 -22.57 -5.45 56.40
N MET A 101 -21.51 -4.91 55.77
CA MET A 101 -20.13 -5.29 56.08
C MET A 101 -19.71 -4.95 57.51
N HIS A 102 -20.20 -3.83 58.06
CA HIS A 102 -19.93 -3.44 59.44
C HIS A 102 -20.73 -4.27 60.43
N ILE A 103 -21.98 -4.59 60.10
CA ILE A 103 -22.83 -5.47 60.92
C ILE A 103 -22.25 -6.89 60.95
N ASN A 104 -21.87 -7.44 59.80
CA ASN A 104 -21.22 -8.76 59.73
C ASN A 104 -19.87 -8.78 60.47
N ALA A 105 -19.07 -7.71 60.38
CA ALA A 105 -17.86 -7.57 61.20
C ALA A 105 -18.18 -7.64 62.71
N LEU A 106 -19.17 -6.90 63.19
CA LEU A 106 -19.60 -6.94 64.59
C LEU A 106 -20.07 -8.33 65.01
N LEU A 107 -20.88 -8.99 64.19
CA LEU A 107 -21.42 -10.33 64.47
C LEU A 107 -20.33 -11.40 64.52
N LEU A 108 -19.32 -11.32 63.64
CA LEU A 108 -18.16 -12.22 63.69
C LEU A 108 -17.26 -11.94 64.91
N VAL A 109 -17.10 -10.67 65.32
CA VAL A 109 -16.46 -10.36 66.62
C VAL A 109 -17.27 -10.96 67.77
N GLY A 110 -18.60 -10.91 67.71
CA GLY A 110 -19.48 -11.60 68.66
C GLY A 110 -19.24 -13.11 68.72
N MET A 111 -19.02 -13.77 67.56
CA MET A 111 -18.66 -15.19 67.52
C MET A 111 -17.29 -15.45 68.15
N GLY A 112 -16.29 -14.61 67.85
CA GLY A 112 -14.97 -14.70 68.51
C GLY A 112 -15.06 -14.52 70.03
N ALA A 113 -15.83 -13.53 70.47
CA ALA A 113 -16.11 -13.28 71.89
C ALA A 113 -16.77 -14.49 72.55
N LEU A 114 -17.69 -15.17 71.86
CA LEU A 114 -18.34 -16.38 72.35
C LEU A 114 -17.34 -17.53 72.57
N HIS A 115 -16.41 -17.76 71.63
CA HIS A 115 -15.35 -18.77 71.77
C HIS A 115 -14.45 -18.50 73.00
N VAL A 116 -14.04 -17.23 73.18
CA VAL A 116 -13.27 -16.81 74.35
C VAL A 116 -14.07 -16.98 75.64
N HIS A 117 -15.36 -16.66 75.61
CA HIS A 117 -16.23 -16.78 76.76
C HIS A 117 -16.44 -18.24 77.21
N ILE A 118 -16.78 -19.14 76.29
CA ILE A 118 -17.02 -20.57 76.59
C ILE A 118 -15.76 -21.22 77.15
N SER A 119 -14.59 -20.86 76.63
CA SER A 119 -13.28 -21.35 77.10
C SER A 119 -12.81 -20.69 78.40
N ARG A 120 -13.64 -19.83 79.01
CA ARG A 120 -13.34 -19.08 80.25
C ARG A 120 -12.09 -18.20 80.14
N GLY A 121 -11.93 -17.52 79.01
CA GLY A 121 -10.87 -16.53 78.80
C GLY A 121 -9.49 -17.13 78.48
N LEU A 122 -9.44 -18.35 77.94
CA LEU A 122 -8.18 -18.98 77.53
C LEU A 122 -7.55 -18.19 76.36
N PRO A 123 -6.24 -17.88 76.42
CA PRO A 123 -5.56 -17.07 75.42
C PRO A 123 -5.57 -17.73 74.03
N GLU A 124 -5.57 -19.06 73.94
CA GLU A 124 -5.59 -19.80 72.67
C GLU A 124 -6.86 -19.50 71.84
N TYR A 125 -7.99 -19.24 72.49
CA TYR A 125 -9.23 -18.92 71.76
C TYR A 125 -9.25 -17.48 71.26
N HIS A 126 -8.37 -16.59 71.74
CA HIS A 126 -8.24 -15.22 71.20
C HIS A 126 -7.69 -15.23 69.77
N PHE A 127 -7.01 -16.31 69.35
CA PHE A 127 -6.61 -16.50 67.95
C PHE A 127 -7.82 -16.51 67.00
N SER A 128 -9.05 -16.74 67.48
CA SER A 128 -10.25 -16.62 66.65
C SER A 128 -10.38 -15.23 66.02
N PHE A 129 -10.00 -14.16 66.74
CA PHE A 129 -10.08 -12.80 66.19
C PHE A 129 -9.13 -12.61 65.00
N PHE A 130 -7.90 -13.13 65.10
CA PHE A 130 -6.90 -13.12 64.03
C PHE A 130 -7.31 -14.02 62.84
N MET A 131 -8.04 -15.11 63.09
CA MET A 131 -8.56 -15.94 61.99
C MET A 131 -9.75 -15.30 61.28
N LEU A 132 -10.57 -14.52 62.00
CA LEU A 132 -11.78 -13.91 61.45
C LEU A 132 -11.51 -12.57 60.77
N LEU A 133 -10.51 -11.79 61.20
CA LEU A 133 -10.19 -10.50 60.62
C LEU A 133 -9.86 -10.57 59.10
N PRO A 134 -9.07 -11.54 58.60
CA PRO A 134 -8.81 -11.72 57.17
C PRO A 134 -10.06 -12.03 56.33
N VAL A 135 -11.15 -12.53 56.92
CA VAL A 135 -12.41 -12.75 56.20
C VAL A 135 -12.94 -11.41 55.63
N MET A 136 -12.71 -10.30 56.33
CA MET A 136 -13.11 -8.96 55.86
C MET A 136 -12.33 -8.51 54.62
N LEU A 137 -11.19 -9.14 54.30
CA LEU A 137 -10.44 -8.86 53.07
C LEU A 137 -11.24 -9.21 51.81
N ALA A 138 -12.23 -10.11 51.92
CA ALA A 138 -13.11 -10.47 50.82
C ALA A 138 -13.89 -9.27 50.26
N TYR A 139 -14.16 -8.25 51.08
CA TYR A 139 -14.82 -7.02 50.62
C TYR A 139 -13.90 -6.14 49.76
N ARG A 140 -12.58 -6.37 49.78
CA ARG A 140 -11.55 -5.50 49.14
C ARG A 140 -11.73 -4.02 49.52
N ASP A 141 -12.18 -3.79 50.75
CA ASP A 141 -12.45 -2.48 51.33
C ASP A 141 -11.75 -2.41 52.70
N THR A 142 -11.19 -1.24 53.01
CA THR A 142 -10.49 -0.98 54.27
C THR A 142 -11.45 -0.72 55.43
N ARG A 143 -12.66 -0.23 55.12
CA ARG A 143 -13.68 0.12 56.12
C ARG A 143 -14.08 -1.03 57.05
N PRO A 144 -14.42 -2.25 56.57
CA PRO A 144 -14.79 -3.35 57.48
C PRO A 144 -13.62 -3.85 58.31
N LEU A 145 -12.38 -3.79 57.81
CA LEU A 145 -11.17 -4.12 58.57
C LEU A 145 -10.98 -3.17 59.76
N LEU A 146 -11.12 -1.87 59.52
CA LEU A 146 -11.03 -0.85 60.58
C LEU A 146 -12.16 -1.00 61.60
N SER A 147 -13.40 -1.24 61.15
CA SER A 147 -14.52 -1.46 62.07
C SER A 147 -14.36 -2.71 62.91
N MET A 148 -13.95 -3.82 62.30
CA MET A 148 -13.74 -5.07 63.02
C MET A 148 -12.62 -4.92 64.06
N GLY A 149 -11.49 -4.32 63.70
CA GLY A 149 -10.41 -4.02 64.64
C GLY A 149 -10.88 -3.16 65.82
N LEU A 150 -11.67 -2.11 65.55
CA LEU A 150 -12.27 -1.28 66.59
C LEU A 150 -13.21 -2.08 67.50
N PHE A 151 -14.09 -2.91 66.94
CA PHE A 151 -15.01 -3.74 67.71
C PHE A 151 -14.27 -4.76 68.58
N ILE A 152 -13.17 -5.34 68.10
CA ILE A 152 -12.32 -6.23 68.89
C ILE A 152 -11.74 -5.48 70.09
N VAL A 153 -11.17 -4.30 69.90
CA VAL A 153 -10.61 -3.49 71.00
C VAL A 153 -11.69 -3.11 72.02
N ILE A 154 -12.86 -2.65 71.54
CA ILE A 154 -13.99 -2.32 72.41
C ILE A 154 -14.44 -3.55 73.21
N HIS A 155 -14.57 -4.70 72.56
CA HIS A 155 -14.90 -5.95 73.24
C HIS A 155 -13.89 -6.26 74.34
N HIS A 156 -12.58 -6.14 74.05
CA HIS A 156 -11.54 -6.42 75.03
C HIS A 156 -11.58 -5.50 76.25
N ILE A 157 -11.83 -4.21 76.05
CA ILE A 157 -11.98 -3.24 77.16
C ILE A 157 -13.26 -3.52 77.94
N VAL A 158 -14.40 -3.62 77.27
CA VAL A 158 -15.72 -3.74 77.92
C VAL A 158 -15.83 -5.05 78.70
N PHE A 159 -15.41 -6.17 78.12
CA PHE A 159 -15.50 -7.47 78.80
C PHE A 159 -14.50 -7.57 79.93
N ASP A 160 -13.31 -6.95 79.83
CA ASP A 160 -12.36 -6.88 80.94
C ASP A 160 -12.95 -6.09 82.12
N MET A 161 -13.59 -4.94 81.85
CA MET A 161 -14.29 -4.16 82.87
C MET A 161 -15.45 -4.93 83.51
N LEU A 162 -16.26 -5.64 82.71
CA LEU A 162 -17.37 -6.45 83.22
C LEU A 162 -16.86 -7.64 84.05
N GLN A 163 -15.81 -8.32 83.60
CA GLN A 163 -15.19 -9.42 84.35
C GLN A 163 -14.64 -8.93 85.69
N GLN A 164 -13.95 -7.78 85.71
CA GLN A 164 -13.43 -7.17 86.95
C GLN A 164 -14.55 -6.70 87.90
N ALA A 165 -15.70 -6.28 87.36
CA ALA A 165 -16.88 -5.94 88.13
C ALA A 165 -17.66 -7.16 88.66
N GLY A 166 -17.23 -8.39 88.36
CA GLY A 166 -17.82 -9.62 88.86
C GLY A 166 -19.00 -10.16 88.05
N PHE A 167 -19.23 -9.65 86.83
CA PHE A 167 -20.19 -10.26 85.92
C PHE A 167 -19.65 -11.59 85.38
N ASP A 168 -20.57 -12.51 85.04
CA ASP A 168 -20.26 -13.79 84.40
C ASP A 168 -19.90 -13.58 82.92
N CYS A 169 -18.81 -12.84 82.67
CA CYS A 169 -18.25 -12.53 81.36
C CYS A 169 -16.75 -12.81 81.42
N TYR A 170 -16.27 -13.80 80.67
CA TYR A 170 -14.86 -14.16 80.63
C TYR A 170 -14.16 -13.62 79.38
N ILE A 171 -13.01 -12.99 79.59
CA ILE A 171 -12.09 -12.55 78.54
C ILE A 171 -10.66 -12.95 78.83
N PHE A 172 -10.11 -12.69 80.01
CA PHE A 172 -8.73 -13.04 80.34
C PHE A 172 -8.66 -14.02 81.50
N ARG A 173 -7.85 -15.07 81.33
CA ARG A 173 -7.54 -16.04 82.38
C ARG A 173 -6.04 -16.07 82.64
N GLY A 174 -5.68 -15.97 83.92
CA GLY A 174 -4.29 -16.11 84.38
C GLY A 174 -3.67 -14.80 84.85
N PRO A 175 -2.34 -14.77 85.09
CA PRO A 175 -1.64 -13.65 85.71
C PRO A 175 -1.47 -12.43 84.79
N PHE A 176 -1.63 -12.62 83.47
CA PHE A 176 -1.57 -11.55 82.48
C PHE A 176 -2.99 -11.17 82.03
N SER A 177 -3.58 -10.19 82.71
CA SER A 177 -4.96 -9.73 82.50
C SER A 177 -5.06 -8.20 82.64
N GLY A 178 -6.26 -7.63 82.45
CA GLY A 178 -6.47 -6.20 82.60
C GLY A 178 -5.90 -5.36 81.46
N LEU A 179 -5.73 -4.06 81.71
CA LEU A 179 -5.21 -3.10 80.73
C LEU A 179 -3.89 -3.51 80.05
N PRO A 180 -2.89 -4.12 80.72
CA PRO A 180 -1.68 -4.59 80.05
C PRO A 180 -1.96 -5.65 78.97
N ALA A 181 -2.89 -6.57 79.23
CA ALA A 181 -3.30 -7.58 78.27
C ALA A 181 -4.07 -6.95 77.09
N VAL A 182 -4.99 -6.03 77.37
CA VAL A 182 -5.72 -5.27 76.35
C VAL A 182 -4.74 -4.50 75.45
N ALA A 183 -3.74 -3.83 76.04
CA ALA A 183 -2.76 -3.05 75.29
C ALA A 183 -1.94 -3.93 74.32
N LEU A 184 -1.50 -5.10 74.77
CA LEU A 184 -0.76 -6.05 73.92
C LEU A 184 -1.63 -6.57 72.77
N HIS A 185 -2.88 -6.99 73.06
CA HIS A 185 -3.79 -7.47 72.01
C HIS A 185 -4.13 -6.36 71.01
N SER A 186 -4.35 -5.14 71.51
CA SER A 186 -4.62 -3.98 70.65
C SER A 186 -3.45 -3.67 69.72
N PHE A 187 -2.20 -3.82 70.18
CA PHE A 187 -1.01 -3.65 69.33
C PHE A 187 -0.96 -4.67 68.18
N TYR A 188 -1.21 -5.95 68.47
CA TYR A 188 -1.23 -6.99 67.44
C TYR A 188 -2.40 -6.82 66.45
N ILE A 189 -3.60 -6.51 66.94
CA ILE A 189 -4.76 -6.21 66.09
C ILE A 189 -4.51 -4.98 65.23
N ALA A 190 -3.93 -3.90 65.78
CA ALA A 190 -3.59 -2.72 64.99
C ALA A 190 -2.58 -3.03 63.87
N THR A 191 -1.57 -3.86 64.17
CA THR A 191 -0.58 -4.31 63.20
C THR A 191 -1.21 -5.16 62.09
N GLU A 192 -2.10 -6.07 62.45
CA GLU A 192 -2.81 -6.92 61.49
C GLU A 192 -3.77 -6.12 60.61
N VAL A 193 -4.57 -5.23 61.21
CA VAL A 193 -5.46 -4.32 60.48
C VAL A 193 -4.67 -3.47 59.49
N LEU A 194 -3.49 -2.96 59.87
CA LEU A 194 -2.62 -2.19 58.98
C LEU A 194 -2.18 -3.04 57.77
N LEU A 195 -1.67 -4.25 58.00
CA LEU A 195 -1.22 -5.14 56.92
C LEU A 195 -2.37 -5.50 55.98
N LEU A 196 -3.52 -5.91 56.52
CA LEU A 196 -4.69 -6.27 55.74
C LEU A 196 -5.27 -5.07 54.97
N THR A 197 -5.18 -3.86 55.53
CA THR A 197 -5.59 -2.62 54.86
C THR A 197 -4.76 -2.37 53.61
N VAL A 198 -3.43 -2.55 53.67
CA VAL A 198 -2.54 -2.44 52.50
C VAL A 198 -2.92 -3.48 51.44
N ILE A 199 -3.12 -4.74 51.85
CA ILE A 199 -3.51 -5.81 50.92
C ILE A 199 -4.89 -5.52 50.31
N ALA A 200 -5.84 -5.03 51.09
CA ALA A 200 -7.18 -4.68 50.61
C ALA A 200 -7.13 -3.59 49.53
N GLN A 201 -6.27 -2.57 49.70
CA GLN A 201 -6.07 -1.52 48.70
C GLN A 201 -5.48 -2.07 47.39
N VAL A 202 -4.49 -2.97 47.47
CA VAL A 202 -3.92 -3.63 46.29
C VAL A 202 -4.98 -4.47 45.57
N LEU A 203 -5.75 -5.27 46.30
CA LEU A 203 -6.84 -6.07 45.72
C LEU A 203 -7.93 -5.20 45.10
N ARG A 204 -8.23 -4.04 45.69
CA ARG A 204 -9.16 -3.05 45.14
C ARG A 204 -8.67 -2.49 43.80
N GLN A 205 -7.39 -2.13 43.71
CA GLN A 205 -6.78 -1.65 42.47
C GLN A 205 -6.80 -2.72 41.37
N HIS A 206 -6.50 -3.98 41.71
CA HIS A 206 -6.60 -5.09 40.76
C HIS A 206 -8.03 -5.33 40.26
N ALA A 207 -9.03 -5.20 41.15
CA ALA A 207 -10.43 -5.32 40.76
C ALA A 207 -10.84 -4.22 39.77
N LEU A 208 -10.48 -2.96 40.05
CA LEU A 208 -10.74 -1.82 39.15
C LEU A 208 -10.09 -2.01 37.77
N ALA A 209 -8.81 -2.41 37.75
CA ALA A 209 -8.10 -2.64 36.49
C ALA A 209 -8.72 -3.77 35.66
N ALA A 210 -9.19 -4.84 36.31
CA ALA A 210 -9.87 -5.95 35.63
C ALA A 210 -11.25 -5.54 35.07
N GLU A 211 -12.01 -4.74 35.81
CA GLU A 211 -13.29 -4.20 35.36
C GLU A 211 -13.10 -3.28 34.14
N GLU A 212 -12.14 -2.36 34.21
CA GLU A 212 -11.81 -1.47 33.11
C GLU A 212 -11.35 -2.25 31.87
N SER A 213 -10.47 -3.24 32.05
CA SER A 213 -10.01 -4.12 30.97
C SER A 213 -11.18 -4.81 30.28
N THR A 214 -12.16 -5.30 31.05
CA THR A 214 -13.36 -5.95 30.49
C THR A 214 -14.21 -4.98 29.69
N LYS A 215 -14.36 -3.74 30.15
CA LYS A 215 -15.07 -2.67 29.42
C LYS A 215 -14.35 -2.29 28.13
N LEU A 216 -13.02 -2.09 28.19
CA LEU A 216 -12.21 -1.74 27.02
C LEU A 216 -12.20 -2.86 25.97
N LEU A 217 -12.11 -4.12 26.40
CA LEU A 217 -12.19 -5.28 25.50
C LEU A 217 -13.54 -5.38 24.79
N ALA A 218 -14.64 -4.92 25.40
CA ALA A 218 -15.94 -4.90 24.76
C ALA A 218 -16.00 -3.95 23.54
N TYR A 219 -15.12 -2.94 23.49
CA TYR A 219 -14.98 -2.05 22.33
C TYR A 219 -14.05 -2.61 21.23
N LEU A 220 -13.35 -3.73 21.50
CA LEU A 220 -12.49 -4.44 20.55
C LEU A 220 -13.21 -5.66 19.92
N ASP A 221 -14.55 -5.63 19.88
CA ASP A 221 -15.34 -6.72 19.33
C ASP A 221 -15.23 -6.80 17.80
N LYS A 222 -14.61 -7.88 17.32
CA LYS A 222 -14.35 -8.14 15.89
C LYS A 222 -15.62 -8.24 15.06
N GLU A 223 -16.76 -8.59 15.65
CA GLU A 223 -18.03 -8.77 14.94
C GLU A 223 -18.82 -7.46 14.82
N LYS A 224 -18.70 -6.55 15.79
CA LYS A 224 -19.44 -5.29 15.84
C LYS A 224 -18.65 -4.09 15.32
N GLY A 225 -17.36 -4.26 15.05
CA GLY A 225 -16.45 -3.18 14.69
C GLY A 225 -15.63 -2.73 15.91
N ILE A 226 -14.40 -2.31 15.64
CA ILE A 226 -13.46 -1.89 16.68
C ILE A 226 -13.65 -0.39 16.88
N ASN A 227 -14.27 0.00 17.99
CA ASN A 227 -14.48 1.40 18.32
C ASN A 227 -13.31 1.92 19.16
N LEU A 228 -12.41 2.61 18.48
CA LEU A 228 -11.24 3.27 19.05
C LEU A 228 -11.47 4.78 19.19
N ARG A 229 -12.71 5.27 19.25
CA ARG A 229 -13.03 6.64 19.71
C ARG A 229 -13.18 6.71 21.21
N VAL A 230 -13.62 5.60 21.81
CA VAL A 230 -13.63 5.45 23.26
C VAL A 230 -12.18 5.51 23.76
N ARG A 231 -11.96 6.18 24.87
CA ARG A 231 -10.66 6.26 25.55
C ARG A 231 -10.84 5.76 26.97
N ALA A 232 -9.77 5.17 27.51
CA ALA A 232 -9.70 4.84 28.92
C ALA A 232 -9.84 6.11 29.76
N GLN A 233 -10.64 6.02 30.82
CA GLN A 233 -10.92 7.17 31.70
C GLN A 233 -9.79 7.34 32.72
N THR A 234 -9.52 8.58 33.09
CA THR A 234 -8.60 8.91 34.19
C THR A 234 -9.31 8.80 35.53
N ASP A 235 -8.60 8.36 36.58
CA ASP A 235 -9.09 8.40 37.96
C ASP A 235 -9.29 9.86 38.45
N GLU A 236 -9.84 10.03 39.66
CA GLU A 236 -10.06 11.36 40.28
C GLU A 236 -8.76 12.18 40.44
N LEU A 237 -7.60 11.53 40.37
CA LEU A 237 -6.27 12.12 40.45
C LEU A 237 -5.65 12.36 39.07
N GLY A 238 -6.41 12.16 37.99
CA GLY A 238 -5.97 12.38 36.61
C GLY A 238 -5.08 11.27 36.04
N ARG A 239 -5.01 10.10 36.68
CA ARG A 239 -4.15 8.98 36.25
C ARG A 239 -4.95 7.91 35.53
N THR A 240 -4.47 7.51 34.36
CA THR A 240 -5.03 6.37 33.62
C THR A 240 -4.42 5.06 34.15
N SER A 241 -5.19 3.98 34.18
CA SER A 241 -4.63 2.67 34.53
C SER A 241 -3.59 2.22 33.50
N PRO A 242 -2.65 1.31 33.85
CA PRO A 242 -1.67 0.80 32.90
C PRO A 242 -2.30 0.19 31.65
N MET A 243 -3.41 -0.55 31.80
CA MET A 243 -4.13 -1.12 30.66
C MET A 243 -4.84 -0.05 29.84
N GLY A 244 -5.40 0.97 30.50
CA GLY A 244 -6.01 2.11 29.82
C GLY A 244 -5.02 2.91 28.99
N GLN A 245 -3.78 3.08 29.47
CA GLN A 245 -2.68 3.68 28.69
C GLN A 245 -2.39 2.85 27.44
N VAL A 246 -2.18 1.54 27.59
CA VAL A 246 -1.95 0.63 26.46
C VAL A 246 -3.08 0.68 25.43
N PHE A 247 -4.33 0.76 25.89
CA PHE A 247 -5.49 0.89 25.01
C PHE A 247 -5.50 2.23 24.25
N ASN A 248 -5.22 3.34 24.93
CA ASN A 248 -5.15 4.66 24.32
C ASN A 248 -3.99 4.74 23.30
N ASP A 249 -2.81 4.22 23.64
CA ASP A 249 -1.65 4.15 22.74
C ASP A 249 -1.98 3.31 21.49
N TYR A 250 -2.68 2.19 21.66
CA TYR A 250 -3.15 1.39 20.52
C TYR A 250 -4.14 2.18 19.65
N ALA A 251 -5.07 2.91 20.25
CA ALA A 251 -6.03 3.73 19.53
C ALA A 251 -5.35 4.83 18.71
N ASP A 252 -4.37 5.53 19.29
CA ASP A 252 -3.63 6.61 18.62
C ASP A 252 -2.76 6.08 17.48
N ASN A 253 -2.06 4.95 17.70
CA ASN A 253 -1.29 4.28 16.65
C ASN A 253 -2.19 3.82 15.49
N MET A 254 -3.38 3.31 15.79
CA MET A 254 -4.33 2.90 14.74
C MET A 254 -4.89 4.10 13.98
N ALA A 255 -5.15 5.22 14.66
CA ALA A 255 -5.57 6.48 14.03
C ALA A 255 -4.51 6.94 13.02
N PHE A 256 -3.24 6.91 13.42
CA PHE A 256 -2.11 7.22 12.56
C PHE A 256 -2.06 6.29 11.34
N VAL A 257 -2.20 4.96 11.53
CA VAL A 257 -2.22 4.00 10.42
C VAL A 257 -3.37 4.27 9.44
N VAL A 258 -4.58 4.53 9.94
CA VAL A 258 -5.74 4.86 9.09
C VAL A 258 -5.50 6.16 8.32
N ALA A 259 -4.92 7.18 8.95
CA ALA A 259 -4.59 8.45 8.30
C ALA A 259 -3.50 8.28 7.22
N ALA A 260 -2.40 7.59 7.53
CA ALA A 260 -1.33 7.29 6.60
C ALA A 260 -1.84 6.48 5.39
N PHE A 261 -2.74 5.52 5.63
CA PHE A 261 -3.34 4.73 4.57
C PHE A 261 -4.25 5.57 3.65
N LYS A 262 -5.02 6.52 4.20
CA LYS A 262 -5.81 7.46 3.40
C LYS A 262 -4.93 8.32 2.50
N MET A 263 -3.78 8.77 3.00
CA MET A 263 -2.81 9.54 2.20
C MET A 263 -2.22 8.67 1.06
N LEU A 264 -1.74 7.47 1.39
CA LEU A 264 -1.19 6.53 0.40
C LEU A 264 -2.20 6.17 -0.70
N ARG A 265 -3.50 6.12 -0.38
CA ARG A 265 -4.57 5.91 -1.35
C ARG A 265 -4.77 7.10 -2.29
N THR A 266 -4.60 8.31 -1.80
CA THR A 266 -4.62 9.49 -2.67
C THR A 266 -3.45 9.41 -3.66
N ASP A 267 -2.25 9.09 -3.16
CA ASP A 267 -1.04 8.97 -3.98
C ASP A 267 -1.17 7.87 -5.06
N ILE A 268 -1.71 6.68 -4.71
CA ILE A 268 -1.87 5.59 -5.69
C ILE A 268 -2.86 5.95 -6.81
N ARG A 269 -3.88 6.77 -6.48
CA ARG A 269 -4.87 7.25 -7.47
C ARG A 269 -4.25 8.26 -8.43
N GLU A 270 -3.47 9.20 -7.91
CA GLU A 270 -2.71 10.14 -8.73
C GLU A 270 -1.74 9.40 -9.66
N LEU A 271 -0.97 8.45 -9.12
CA LEU A 271 -0.07 7.61 -9.90
C LEU A 271 -0.82 6.79 -10.97
N SER A 272 -2.01 6.26 -10.65
CA SER A 272 -2.84 5.52 -11.59
C SER A 272 -3.36 6.40 -12.73
N GLN A 273 -3.68 7.66 -12.44
CA GLN A 273 -4.09 8.63 -13.46
C GLN A 273 -2.92 8.98 -14.38
N ILE A 274 -1.76 9.35 -13.81
CA ILE A 274 -0.53 9.64 -14.57
C ILE A 274 -0.15 8.44 -15.45
N ALA A 275 -0.22 7.24 -14.90
CA ALA A 275 0.07 5.99 -15.60
C ALA A 275 -0.86 5.77 -16.81
N LYS A 276 -2.14 6.13 -16.70
CA LYS A 276 -3.12 6.02 -17.78
C LYS A 276 -2.90 7.05 -18.88
N GLU A 277 -2.61 8.29 -18.51
CA GLU A 277 -2.27 9.38 -19.44
C GLU A 277 -1.00 9.03 -20.23
N LEU A 278 0.06 8.59 -19.53
CA LEU A 278 1.33 8.17 -20.14
C LEU A 278 1.16 6.97 -21.10
N GLY A 279 0.26 6.04 -20.78
CA GLY A 279 -0.07 4.91 -21.67
C GLY A 279 -0.76 5.35 -22.97
N SER A 280 -1.64 6.35 -22.90
CA SER A 280 -2.35 6.89 -24.07
C SER A 280 -1.40 7.67 -24.99
N ASP A 281 -0.63 8.60 -24.43
CA ASP A 281 0.32 9.44 -25.19
C ASP A 281 1.38 8.60 -25.91
N ASN A 282 1.93 7.59 -25.23
CA ASN A 282 2.94 6.71 -25.83
C ASN A 282 2.39 5.92 -27.01
N ASN A 283 1.13 5.48 -26.96
CA ASN A 283 0.52 4.73 -28.05
C ASN A 283 0.34 5.61 -29.29
N GLN A 284 -0.09 6.86 -29.10
CA GLN A 284 -0.18 7.85 -30.18
C GLN A 284 1.20 8.14 -30.82
N HIS A 285 2.22 8.41 -30.00
CA HIS A 285 3.58 8.65 -30.49
C HIS A 285 4.16 7.45 -31.26
N PHE A 286 3.81 6.21 -30.86
CA PHE A 286 4.24 5.01 -31.57
C PHE A 286 3.61 4.91 -32.97
N GLU A 287 2.31 5.20 -33.10
CA GLU A 287 1.62 5.24 -34.40
C GLU A 287 2.22 6.31 -35.32
N GLU A 288 2.45 7.52 -34.79
CA GLU A 288 3.08 8.63 -35.54
C GLU A 288 4.49 8.27 -36.03
N SER A 289 5.31 7.67 -35.16
CA SER A 289 6.68 7.26 -35.50
C SER A 289 6.71 6.14 -36.55
N SER A 290 5.80 5.16 -36.43
CA SER A 290 5.65 4.08 -37.41
C SER A 290 5.26 4.62 -38.79
N LEU A 291 4.31 5.56 -38.84
CA LEU A 291 3.89 6.21 -40.07
C LEU A 291 5.03 7.02 -40.71
N ALA A 292 5.80 7.76 -39.90
CA ALA A 292 6.95 8.52 -40.38
C ALA A 292 8.03 7.62 -40.99
N SER A 293 8.35 6.51 -40.32
CA SER A 293 9.31 5.51 -40.82
C SER A 293 8.86 4.90 -42.15
N LYS A 294 7.57 4.57 -42.27
CA LYS A 294 6.98 4.08 -43.53
C LYS A 294 7.11 5.10 -44.66
N LYS A 295 6.75 6.36 -44.42
CA LYS A 295 6.86 7.44 -45.42
C LYS A 295 8.31 7.66 -45.86
N LEU A 296 9.27 7.61 -44.93
CA LEU A 296 10.68 7.74 -45.26
C LEU A 296 11.17 6.57 -46.12
N ARG A 297 10.74 5.34 -45.81
CA ARG A 297 11.04 4.15 -46.62
C ARG A 297 10.55 4.29 -48.06
N ASP A 298 9.29 4.72 -48.23
CA ASP A 298 8.69 4.93 -49.54
C ASP A 298 9.45 6.03 -50.32
N PHE A 299 9.86 7.11 -49.63
CA PHE A 299 10.66 8.18 -50.22
C PHE A 299 12.04 7.70 -50.69
N VAL A 300 12.77 6.92 -49.89
CA VAL A 300 14.10 6.39 -50.24
C VAL A 300 14.03 5.40 -51.41
N GLN A 301 12.96 4.58 -51.49
CA GLN A 301 12.71 3.73 -52.64
C GLN A 301 12.42 4.55 -53.90
N SER A 302 11.59 5.60 -53.79
CA SER A 302 11.31 6.52 -54.89
C SER A 302 12.59 7.21 -55.39
N LEU A 303 13.46 7.65 -54.50
CA LEU A 303 14.79 8.19 -54.86
C LEU A 303 15.61 7.19 -55.67
N GLY A 304 15.57 5.89 -55.33
CA GLY A 304 16.31 4.86 -56.08
C GLY A 304 15.76 4.61 -57.49
N ASN A 305 14.44 4.67 -57.65
CA ASN A 305 13.83 4.60 -58.97
C ASN A 305 14.20 5.81 -59.81
N GLN A 306 14.19 7.00 -59.19
CA GLN A 306 14.68 8.22 -59.79
C GLN A 306 16.16 8.07 -60.22
N THR A 307 17.09 7.76 -59.32
CA THR A 307 18.53 7.63 -59.64
C THR A 307 18.79 6.68 -60.81
N ARG A 308 18.09 5.52 -60.87
CA ARG A 308 18.16 4.60 -62.02
C ARG A 308 17.69 5.23 -63.33
N MET A 309 16.61 6.00 -63.30
CA MET A 309 16.13 6.73 -64.47
C MET A 309 17.16 7.76 -64.96
N GLY A 310 17.83 8.48 -64.04
CA GLY A 310 18.94 9.37 -64.40
C GLY A 310 20.12 8.64 -65.04
N GLN A 311 20.50 7.48 -64.51
CA GLN A 311 21.55 6.66 -65.14
C GLN A 311 21.19 6.28 -66.58
N SER A 312 19.94 5.85 -66.81
CA SER A 312 19.46 5.54 -68.16
C SER A 312 19.45 6.76 -69.08
N THR A 313 19.10 7.94 -68.57
CA THR A 313 19.15 9.20 -69.32
C THR A 313 20.59 9.59 -69.69
N ALA A 314 21.56 9.39 -68.79
CA ALA A 314 22.97 9.66 -69.06
C ALA A 314 23.53 8.71 -70.14
N GLU A 315 23.24 7.41 -70.05
CA GLU A 315 23.63 6.43 -71.08
C GLU A 315 23.03 6.78 -72.46
N LEU A 316 21.74 7.14 -72.50
CA LEU A 316 21.09 7.56 -73.72
C LEU A 316 21.71 8.85 -74.29
N SER A 317 21.97 9.85 -73.45
CA SER A 317 22.59 11.12 -73.85
C SER A 317 23.97 10.89 -74.47
N LYS A 318 24.79 10.03 -73.83
CA LYS A 318 26.11 9.65 -74.33
C LYS A 318 26.02 9.00 -75.70
N LYS A 319 25.12 8.03 -75.88
CA LYS A 319 24.91 7.36 -77.17
C LYS A 319 24.51 8.33 -78.28
N VAL A 320 23.56 9.22 -78.02
CA VAL A 320 23.12 10.22 -79.01
C VAL A 320 24.24 11.23 -79.33
N THR A 321 25.10 11.54 -78.36
CA THR A 321 26.27 12.39 -78.56
C THR A 321 27.30 11.73 -79.47
N GLU A 322 27.61 10.44 -79.26
CA GLU A 322 28.48 9.64 -80.13
C GLU A 322 27.91 9.58 -81.56
N ASP A 323 26.62 9.25 -81.71
CA ASP A 323 25.95 9.20 -83.02
C ASP A 323 25.98 10.58 -83.74
N SER A 324 25.80 11.67 -82.99
CA SER A 324 25.84 13.04 -83.54
C SER A 324 27.25 13.43 -84.02
N PHE A 325 28.29 13.01 -83.29
CA PHE A 325 29.68 13.25 -83.67
C PHE A 325 30.05 12.50 -84.96
N ASP A 326 29.64 11.24 -85.08
CA ASP A 326 29.85 10.43 -86.27
C ASP A 326 29.14 11.04 -87.49
N LEU A 327 27.87 11.44 -87.34
CA LEU A 327 27.11 12.15 -88.38
C LEU A 327 27.77 13.47 -88.80
N LEU A 328 28.26 14.27 -87.85
CA LEU A 328 28.97 15.52 -88.14
C LEU A 328 30.23 15.29 -88.98
N ASN A 329 30.98 14.23 -88.68
CA ASN A 329 32.16 13.85 -89.46
C ASN A 329 31.80 13.39 -90.87
N GLU A 330 30.78 12.54 -91.04
CA GLU A 330 30.29 12.10 -92.35
C GLU A 330 29.78 13.27 -93.20
N LEU A 331 29.06 14.22 -92.58
CA LEU A 331 28.59 15.43 -93.24
C LEU A 331 29.74 16.33 -93.71
N ASN A 332 30.78 16.51 -92.88
CA ASN A 332 31.97 17.27 -93.27
C ASN A 332 32.67 16.63 -94.48
N GLN A 333 32.86 15.31 -94.48
CA GLN A 333 33.45 14.60 -95.62
C GLN A 333 32.61 14.75 -96.90
N SER A 334 31.29 14.65 -96.78
CA SER A 334 30.36 14.81 -97.88
C SER A 334 30.36 16.26 -98.43
N LEU A 335 30.43 17.26 -97.56
CA LEU A 335 30.58 18.67 -97.95
C LEU A 335 31.87 18.90 -98.73
N GLU A 336 33.00 18.33 -98.28
CA GLU A 336 34.27 18.42 -99.02
C GLU A 336 34.18 17.79 -100.42
N GLN A 337 33.50 16.63 -100.54
CA GLN A 337 33.28 15.98 -101.83
C GLN A 337 32.41 16.84 -102.76
N LEU A 338 31.33 17.43 -102.23
CA LEU A 338 30.43 18.29 -103.00
C LEU A 338 31.11 19.59 -103.45
N GLN A 339 31.96 20.18 -102.61
CA GLN A 339 32.76 21.34 -102.99
C GLN A 339 33.70 21.02 -104.14
N ARG A 340 34.32 19.83 -104.15
CA ARG A 340 35.14 19.36 -105.29
C ARG A 340 34.30 19.19 -106.55
N ILE A 341 33.12 18.58 -106.45
CA ILE A 341 32.20 18.41 -107.59
C ILE A 341 31.74 19.76 -108.14
N SER A 342 31.33 20.70 -107.28
CA SER A 342 30.94 22.05 -107.68
C SER A 342 32.07 22.79 -108.40
N LYS A 343 33.29 22.72 -107.85
CA LYS A 343 34.49 23.29 -108.51
C LYS A 343 34.74 22.66 -109.88
N GLN A 344 34.68 21.33 -109.97
CA GLN A 344 34.90 20.62 -111.24
C GLN A 344 33.81 20.92 -112.27
N ALA A 345 32.54 21.03 -111.84
CA ALA A 345 31.43 21.42 -112.71
C ALA A 345 31.57 22.87 -113.21
N PHE A 346 32.02 23.79 -112.34
CA PHE A 346 32.31 25.17 -112.69
C PHE A 346 33.45 25.26 -113.72
N ASP A 347 34.58 24.59 -113.45
CA ASP A 347 35.73 24.55 -114.36
C ASP A 347 35.33 23.95 -115.72
N SER A 348 34.50 22.88 -115.72
CA SER A 348 33.96 22.26 -116.93
C SER A 348 33.01 23.20 -117.69
N SER A 349 32.13 23.93 -116.99
CA SER A 349 31.25 24.93 -117.61
C SER A 349 32.06 26.04 -118.28
N GLN A 350 33.10 26.54 -117.62
CA GLN A 350 34.00 27.56 -118.18
C GLN A 350 34.75 27.05 -119.43
N GLN A 351 35.25 25.81 -119.39
CA GLN A 351 35.91 25.18 -120.54
C GLN A 351 34.94 25.00 -121.72
N ILE A 352 33.72 24.52 -121.46
CA ILE A 352 32.70 24.32 -122.50
C ILE A 352 32.24 25.67 -123.09
N GLN A 353 32.12 26.73 -122.29
CA GLN A 353 31.81 28.07 -122.79
C GLN A 353 32.94 28.65 -123.66
N ALA A 354 34.20 28.42 -123.28
CA ALA A 354 35.36 28.81 -124.09
C ALA A 354 35.35 28.07 -125.44
N LEU A 355 35.13 26.74 -125.43
CA LEU A 355 35.01 25.92 -126.62
C LEU A 355 33.82 26.35 -127.51
N HIS A 356 32.69 26.69 -126.89
CA HIS A 356 31.51 27.20 -127.60
C HIS A 356 31.82 28.50 -128.36
N LYS A 357 32.57 29.44 -127.74
CA LYS A 357 33.00 30.68 -128.40
C LYS A 357 33.98 30.44 -129.54
N GLU A 358 34.87 29.46 -129.40
CA GLU A 358 35.93 29.17 -130.38
C GLU A 358 35.39 28.50 -131.65
N VAL A 359 34.45 27.56 -131.50
CA VAL A 359 33.91 26.74 -132.63
C VAL A 359 32.61 27.31 -133.20
N GLN A 360 32.09 28.43 -132.66
CA GLN A 360 30.76 28.99 -132.99
C GLN A 360 30.49 29.23 -134.48
N LYS A 361 31.55 29.47 -135.28
CA LYS A 361 31.44 29.72 -136.73
C LYS A 361 31.44 28.45 -137.60
N GLU A 362 31.85 27.30 -137.07
CA GLU A 362 32.01 26.03 -137.82
C GLU A 362 31.02 24.93 -137.41
N LEU A 363 30.19 25.18 -136.39
CA LEU A 363 29.26 24.18 -135.83
C LEU A 363 27.92 24.11 -136.58
N SER A 364 27.45 22.88 -136.82
CA SER A 364 26.09 22.62 -137.32
C SER A 364 25.03 22.94 -136.25
N PRO A 365 23.80 23.36 -136.63
CA PRO A 365 22.77 23.81 -135.69
C PRO A 365 22.46 22.80 -134.57
N GLY A 366 22.52 21.49 -134.86
CA GLY A 366 22.23 20.42 -133.88
C GLY A 366 23.31 20.26 -132.79
N ALA A 367 24.59 20.42 -133.14
CA ALA A 367 25.68 20.30 -132.17
C ALA A 367 25.79 21.53 -131.25
N ALA A 368 25.45 22.72 -131.75
CA ALA A 368 25.34 23.93 -130.93
C ALA A 368 24.22 23.82 -129.88
N GLN A 369 23.09 23.21 -130.24
CA GLN A 369 21.96 22.99 -129.32
C GLN A 369 22.31 22.00 -128.20
N GLN A 370 23.10 20.96 -128.49
CA GLN A 370 23.53 19.97 -127.51
C GLN A 370 24.60 20.50 -126.54
N LEU A 371 25.52 21.35 -127.02
CA LEU A 371 26.46 22.10 -126.16
C LEU A 371 25.73 23.06 -125.21
N GLN A 372 24.75 23.81 -125.72
CA GLN A 372 23.93 24.71 -124.89
C GLN A 372 23.11 23.95 -123.84
N ALA A 373 22.55 22.79 -124.20
CA ALA A 373 21.87 21.91 -123.26
C ALA A 373 22.82 21.40 -122.16
N THR A 374 24.06 21.02 -122.53
CA THR A 374 25.10 20.55 -121.59
C THR A 374 25.50 21.65 -120.59
N LEU A 375 25.68 22.89 -121.07
CA LEU A 375 25.94 24.06 -120.22
C LEU A 375 24.78 24.30 -119.24
N THR A 376 23.54 24.24 -119.72
CA THR A 376 22.35 24.42 -118.88
C THR A 376 22.25 23.33 -117.81
N THR A 377 22.59 22.07 -118.13
CA THR A 377 22.63 20.99 -117.15
C THR A 377 23.74 21.15 -116.11
N LEU A 378 24.91 21.66 -116.50
CA LEU A 378 26.02 21.94 -115.57
C LEU A 378 25.70 23.11 -114.64
N ASP A 379 25.08 24.17 -115.14
CA ASP A 379 24.64 25.30 -114.33
C ASP A 379 23.55 24.86 -113.33
N ASN A 380 22.58 24.06 -113.78
CA ASN A 380 21.55 23.48 -112.90
C ASN A 380 22.16 22.54 -111.84
N LEU A 381 23.15 21.72 -112.22
CA LEU A 381 23.89 20.86 -111.28
C LEU A 381 24.62 21.70 -110.24
N ASN A 382 25.28 22.79 -110.65
CA ASN A 382 26.01 23.66 -109.74
C ASN A 382 25.07 24.40 -108.77
N GLU A 383 23.96 24.93 -109.28
CA GLU A 383 22.92 25.58 -108.46
C GLU A 383 22.32 24.61 -107.43
N ARG A 384 21.98 23.39 -107.85
CA ARG A 384 21.47 22.34 -106.95
C ARG A 384 22.52 21.89 -105.93
N THR A 385 23.79 21.81 -106.32
CA THR A 385 24.89 21.44 -105.41
C THR A 385 25.09 22.52 -104.35
N ASN A 386 25.07 23.80 -104.74
CA ASN A 386 25.13 24.93 -103.80
C ASN A 386 23.93 24.98 -102.85
N ALA A 387 22.72 24.77 -103.37
CA ALA A 387 21.52 24.69 -102.55
C ALA A 387 21.56 23.50 -101.57
N PHE A 388 22.11 22.36 -101.98
CA PHE A 388 22.29 21.19 -101.12
C PHE A 388 23.35 21.43 -100.03
N MET A 389 24.49 22.03 -100.37
CA MET A 389 25.51 22.43 -99.39
C MET A 389 24.94 23.39 -98.33
N GLY A 390 24.10 24.35 -98.72
CA GLY A 390 23.41 25.24 -97.78
C GLY A 390 22.48 24.49 -96.81
N ARG A 391 21.78 23.45 -97.28
CA ARG A 391 20.95 22.60 -96.40
C ARG A 391 21.78 21.74 -95.45
N MET A 392 22.92 21.23 -95.92
CA MET A 392 23.85 20.47 -95.07
C MET A 392 24.47 21.34 -93.97
N ASP A 393 24.75 22.62 -94.23
CA ASP A 393 25.29 23.55 -93.23
C ASP A 393 24.26 23.85 -92.12
N VAL A 394 22.99 24.02 -92.49
CA VAL A 394 21.88 24.11 -91.53
C VAL A 394 21.78 22.84 -90.68
N LEU A 395 21.90 21.67 -91.32
CA LEU A 395 21.83 20.38 -90.61
C LEU A 395 23.01 20.21 -89.64
N LYS A 396 24.23 20.59 -90.05
CA LYS A 396 25.43 20.63 -89.20
C LYS A 396 25.25 21.56 -87.99
N SER A 397 24.71 22.76 -88.21
CA SER A 397 24.38 23.69 -87.12
C SER A 397 23.37 23.08 -86.13
N GLY A 398 22.34 22.40 -86.64
CA GLY A 398 21.35 21.67 -85.84
C GLY A 398 21.98 20.56 -84.98
N LEU A 399 22.85 19.72 -85.57
CA LEU A 399 23.57 18.67 -84.84
C LEU A 399 24.50 19.24 -83.77
N SER A 400 25.21 20.34 -84.04
CA SER A 400 26.07 20.99 -83.04
C SER A 400 25.27 21.62 -81.89
N ALA A 401 24.05 22.11 -82.17
CA ALA A 401 23.14 22.58 -81.11
C ALA A 401 22.64 21.41 -80.24
N ILE A 402 22.33 20.26 -80.85
CA ILE A 402 21.93 19.03 -80.14
C ILE A 402 23.09 18.54 -79.25
N GLU A 403 24.31 18.49 -79.77
CA GLU A 403 25.51 18.09 -79.02
C GLU A 403 25.73 18.97 -77.77
N ASN A 404 25.64 20.29 -77.93
CA ASN A 404 25.75 21.23 -76.80
C ASN A 404 24.66 21.02 -75.74
N GLN A 405 23.41 20.78 -76.15
CA GLN A 405 22.33 20.46 -75.22
C GLN A 405 22.55 19.12 -74.51
N LEU A 406 22.99 18.09 -75.23
CA LEU A 406 23.27 16.77 -74.64
C LEU A 406 24.42 16.81 -73.64
N VAL A 407 25.47 17.59 -73.87
CA VAL A 407 26.55 17.80 -72.90
C VAL A 407 26.03 18.44 -71.60
N SER A 408 25.09 19.39 -71.71
CA SER A 408 24.45 19.99 -70.54
C SER A 408 23.51 19.03 -69.80
N ILE A 409 22.77 18.20 -70.55
CA ILE A 409 21.91 17.14 -70.00
C ILE A 409 22.77 16.09 -69.29
N ASP A 410 23.89 15.68 -69.87
CA ASP A 410 24.82 14.71 -69.28
C ASP A 410 25.38 15.21 -67.94
N ARG A 411 25.91 16.44 -67.90
CA ARG A 411 26.43 17.02 -66.64
C ARG A 411 25.37 17.13 -65.56
N SER A 412 24.19 17.66 -65.89
CA SER A 412 23.09 17.81 -64.92
C SER A 412 22.56 16.46 -64.44
N THR A 413 22.48 15.49 -65.33
CA THR A 413 22.06 14.12 -65.00
C THR A 413 23.11 13.40 -64.15
N HIS A 414 24.40 13.54 -64.45
CA HIS A 414 25.49 12.98 -63.64
C HIS A 414 25.46 13.55 -62.22
N GLN A 415 25.37 14.87 -62.08
CA GLN A 415 25.28 15.53 -60.78
C GLN A 415 24.02 15.07 -60.01
N TRP A 416 22.91 14.89 -60.71
CA TRP A 416 21.68 14.38 -60.11
C TRP A 416 21.77 12.92 -59.67
N VAL A 417 22.43 12.06 -60.45
CA VAL A 417 22.70 10.65 -60.08
C VAL A 417 23.62 10.56 -58.88
N GLU A 418 24.70 11.36 -58.85
CA GLU A 418 25.65 11.41 -57.73
C GLU A 418 24.99 11.90 -56.45
N ASN A 419 24.23 13.00 -56.52
CA ASN A 419 23.42 13.48 -55.41
C ASN A 419 22.33 12.48 -55.01
N GLY A 420 21.74 11.76 -55.98
CA GLY A 420 20.75 10.72 -55.75
C GLY A 420 21.29 9.56 -54.91
N HIS A 421 22.47 9.03 -55.26
CA HIS A 421 23.15 7.99 -54.48
C HIS A 421 23.51 8.48 -53.07
N GLY A 422 23.99 9.71 -52.94
CA GLY A 422 24.27 10.35 -51.65
C GLY A 422 23.02 10.47 -50.77
N ASN A 423 21.93 10.99 -51.34
CA ASN A 423 20.64 11.15 -50.66
C ASN A 423 20.01 9.80 -50.29
N GLN A 424 20.14 8.78 -51.13
CA GLN A 424 19.69 7.43 -50.79
C GLN A 424 20.46 6.85 -49.62
N ARG A 425 21.79 6.98 -49.60
CA ARG A 425 22.62 6.49 -48.50
C ARG A 425 22.24 7.16 -47.19
N GLN A 426 22.11 8.49 -47.18
CA GLN A 426 21.64 9.23 -46.00
C GLN A 426 20.23 8.80 -45.60
N GLY A 427 19.34 8.59 -46.56
CA GLY A 427 17.98 8.11 -46.30
C GLY A 427 17.95 6.75 -45.61
N TRP A 428 18.78 5.79 -46.04
CA TRP A 428 18.92 4.48 -45.40
C TRP A 428 19.57 4.55 -44.01
N GLU A 429 20.57 5.42 -43.81
CA GLU A 429 21.17 5.67 -42.50
C GLU A 429 20.15 6.25 -41.51
N VAL A 430 19.34 7.22 -41.93
CA VAL A 430 18.25 7.79 -41.12
C VAL A 430 17.18 6.74 -40.82
N LEU A 431 16.79 5.90 -41.81
CA LEU A 431 15.87 4.78 -41.59
C LEU A 431 16.40 3.79 -40.56
N GLY A 432 17.67 3.38 -40.66
CA GLY A 432 18.29 2.49 -39.69
C GLY A 432 18.34 3.10 -38.28
N ALA A 433 18.61 4.40 -38.17
CA ALA A 433 18.56 5.12 -36.91
C ALA A 433 17.12 5.19 -36.34
N MET A 434 16.12 5.44 -37.19
CA MET A 434 14.70 5.46 -36.81
C MET A 434 14.21 4.07 -36.35
N GLU A 435 14.55 2.99 -37.06
CA GLU A 435 14.21 1.62 -36.69
C GLU A 435 14.88 1.19 -35.37
N GLY A 436 16.16 1.56 -35.19
CA GLY A 436 16.88 1.33 -33.94
C GLY A 436 16.31 2.16 -32.77
N MET A 437 15.85 3.38 -33.03
CA MET A 437 15.13 4.19 -32.04
C MET A 437 13.77 3.56 -31.70
N GLN A 438 12.98 3.18 -32.69
CA GLN A 438 11.66 2.56 -32.52
C GLN A 438 11.75 1.28 -31.68
N THR A 439 12.75 0.42 -31.93
CA THR A 439 12.96 -0.81 -31.16
C THR A 439 13.26 -0.53 -29.69
N ARG A 440 14.11 0.47 -29.41
CA ARG A 440 14.42 0.88 -28.02
C ARG A 440 13.21 1.51 -27.33
N THR A 441 12.47 2.34 -28.05
CA THR A 441 11.23 2.94 -27.58
C THR A 441 10.17 1.87 -27.26
N GLU A 442 10.02 0.85 -28.10
CA GLU A 442 9.11 -0.28 -27.85
C GLU A 442 9.49 -1.04 -26.56
N SER A 443 10.78 -1.31 -26.36
CA SER A 443 11.26 -1.95 -25.12
C SER A 443 10.99 -1.09 -23.88
N ALA A 444 11.21 0.22 -23.97
CA ALA A 444 10.90 1.15 -22.88
C ALA A 444 9.39 1.18 -22.57
N PHE A 445 8.55 1.21 -23.60
CA PHE A 445 7.09 1.19 -23.46
C PHE A 445 6.55 -0.11 -22.88
N ARG A 446 7.09 -1.29 -23.26
CA ARG A 446 6.73 -2.55 -22.62
C ARG A 446 7.05 -2.54 -21.12
N THR A 447 8.19 -1.97 -20.75
CA THR A 447 8.58 -1.83 -19.34
C THR A 447 7.62 -0.88 -18.61
N LEU A 448 7.32 0.28 -19.20
CA LEU A 448 6.33 1.22 -18.66
C LEU A 448 4.94 0.59 -18.51
N ALA A 449 4.46 -0.15 -19.50
CA ALA A 449 3.17 -0.85 -19.44
C ALA A 449 3.11 -1.84 -18.26
N SER A 450 4.21 -2.57 -17.99
CA SER A 450 4.30 -3.45 -16.83
C SER A 450 4.23 -2.70 -15.49
N THR A 451 4.86 -1.52 -15.42
CA THR A 451 4.81 -0.62 -14.26
C THR A 451 3.39 -0.08 -14.04
N VAL A 452 2.75 0.40 -15.11
CA VAL A 452 1.35 0.87 -15.10
C VAL A 452 0.43 -0.24 -14.57
N GLN A 453 0.56 -1.47 -15.08
CA GLN A 453 -0.27 -2.60 -14.65
C GLN A 453 -0.03 -2.97 -13.17
N THR A 454 1.20 -2.79 -12.67
CA THR A 454 1.53 -3.01 -11.25
C THR A 454 0.90 -1.94 -10.35
N ILE A 455 0.90 -0.68 -10.79
CA ILE A 455 0.24 0.43 -10.07
C ILE A 455 -1.27 0.18 -10.00
N LEU A 456 -1.90 -0.20 -11.12
CA LEU A 456 -3.33 -0.51 -11.15
C LEU A 456 -3.70 -1.70 -10.24
N ARG A 457 -2.88 -2.75 -10.21
CA ARG A 457 -3.08 -3.88 -9.29
C ARG A 457 -2.91 -3.48 -7.82
N SER A 458 -2.06 -2.49 -7.55
CA SER A 458 -1.89 -1.93 -6.20
C SER A 458 -3.13 -1.17 -5.74
N ASP A 459 -3.87 -0.49 -6.64
CA ASP A 459 -5.15 0.16 -6.29
C ASP A 459 -6.19 -0.86 -5.77
N ASP A 460 -6.30 -2.03 -6.41
CA ASP A 460 -7.22 -3.08 -5.96
C ASP A 460 -6.87 -3.62 -4.57
N LEU A 461 -5.57 -3.85 -4.31
CA LEU A 461 -5.11 -4.24 -2.98
C LEU A 461 -5.40 -3.15 -1.94
N MET A 462 -5.22 -1.88 -2.31
CA MET A 462 -5.53 -0.74 -1.45
C MET A 462 -7.03 -0.64 -1.12
N ARG A 463 -7.93 -0.99 -2.06
CA ARG A 463 -9.38 -1.06 -1.79
C ARG A 463 -9.74 -2.14 -0.78
N GLU A 464 -9.14 -3.32 -0.90
CA GLU A 464 -9.37 -4.41 0.04
C GLU A 464 -8.84 -4.06 1.45
N MET A 465 -7.67 -3.41 1.52
CA MET A 465 -7.13 -2.92 2.79
C MET A 465 -8.01 -1.82 3.41
N GLU A 466 -8.54 -0.88 2.61
CA GLU A 466 -9.48 0.14 3.08
C GLU A 466 -10.72 -0.49 3.72
N LYS A 467 -11.30 -1.52 3.09
CA LYS A 467 -12.46 -2.24 3.62
C LYS A 467 -12.17 -2.94 4.95
N ARG A 468 -10.92 -3.33 5.18
CA ARG A 468 -10.48 -3.89 6.48
C ARG A 468 -10.29 -2.79 7.50
N LEU A 469 -9.68 -1.68 7.10
CA LEU A 469 -9.45 -0.52 7.95
C LEU A 469 -10.74 0.20 8.34
N SER A 470 -11.79 0.16 7.49
CA SER A 470 -13.10 0.75 7.80
C SER A 470 -13.83 0.08 8.96
N ARG A 471 -13.32 -1.06 9.46
CA ARG A 471 -13.81 -1.72 10.68
C ARG A 471 -13.29 -1.05 11.95
N PHE A 472 -12.26 -0.22 11.85
CA PHE A 472 -11.73 0.59 12.93
C PHE A 472 -12.40 1.95 12.88
N ASP A 473 -13.29 2.22 13.83
CA ASP A 473 -13.83 3.56 14.05
C ASP A 473 -12.86 4.30 14.97
N VAL A 474 -11.99 5.11 14.35
CA VAL A 474 -10.95 5.89 15.03
C VAL A 474 -11.25 7.38 14.99
#